data_AF-A0A919GNL9-F1
#
_entry.id   AF-A0A919GNL9-F1
#
_cell.length_a   1.000
_cell.length_b   1.000
_cell.length_c   1.000
_cell.angle_alpha   90.00
_cell.angle_beta   90.00
_cell.angle_gamma   90.00
#
_symmetry.space_group_name_H-M   'P 1'
#
loop_
_entity.id
_entity.type
_entity.pdbx_description
1 polymer ?
#
loop_
_entity_poly.entity_id
_entity_poly.type
_entity_poly.pdbx_seq_one_letter_code
_entity_poly.pdbx_strand_id
1 'polypeptide(L)'
;MATVQSLARSARADARFRQRVKERGGEVLEPSWLGSDKPHRARCAAGHECTPRPSWVQQGGHICRVCSGRDPQTAEAKFRARLADLGATLLEPKWLGNHKPHRMRCSAGHECAPRPAGVMQGQGICRRCVGCDPQAAWDAFRARVTGLGGEVLEPEWLGKDVPHRVRCSAGHASSPRPNNTRRWGICATCAGNVPEVAEAAFRARLKELGATLLEREWLGSDTPHRVRCRNGHDCTPRPHGVGQGQGICWACRGRRPNVFYVVADEINGVVKFGITSGDPRPRLGDHSRDGFDCVIRLVEGLPGDVALRLEKTILAALRDAREAPVRGREYFPARVLPLITDLVDGWTKTTPTPVSKPVQLSLNIAA
;
A
#
# COMPACT_ATOMS: atom_id res chain seq x y z
N MET A 1 -27.88 -47.01 45.41
CA MET A 1 -28.92 -47.31 44.40
C MET A 1 -29.16 -46.07 43.56
N ALA A 2 -29.15 -46.18 42.23
CA ALA A 2 -29.41 -45.04 41.35
C ALA A 2 -30.87 -44.58 41.49
N THR A 3 -31.14 -43.30 41.69
CA THR A 3 -32.50 -42.76 41.82
C THR A 3 -33.28 -42.89 40.51
N VAL A 4 -34.60 -43.02 40.56
CA VAL A 4 -35.48 -43.13 39.37
C VAL A 4 -35.21 -42.01 38.35
N GLN A 5 -34.93 -40.80 38.83
CA GLN A 5 -34.60 -39.63 38.03
C GLN A 5 -33.25 -39.77 37.29
N SER A 6 -32.26 -40.44 37.89
CA SER A 6 -30.95 -40.70 37.28
C SER A 6 -31.03 -41.77 36.17
N LEU A 7 -31.87 -42.79 36.34
CA LEU A 7 -32.12 -43.81 35.32
C LEU A 7 -32.84 -43.22 34.10
N ALA A 8 -33.85 -42.38 34.33
CA ALA A 8 -34.57 -41.68 33.27
C ALA A 8 -33.64 -40.74 32.46
N ARG A 9 -32.72 -40.03 33.14
CA ARG A 9 -31.71 -39.19 32.48
C ARG A 9 -30.72 -40.01 31.64
N SER A 10 -30.29 -41.17 32.14
CA SER A 10 -29.38 -42.07 31.44
C SER A 10 -30.03 -42.67 30.17
N ALA A 11 -31.28 -43.11 30.26
CA ALA A 11 -32.03 -43.64 29.11
C ALA A 11 -32.24 -42.57 28.01
N ARG A 12 -32.55 -41.33 28.39
CA ARG A 12 -32.65 -40.21 27.44
C ARG A 12 -31.32 -39.91 26.76
N ALA A 13 -30.20 -40.03 27.47
CA ALA A 13 -28.87 -39.85 26.90
C ALA A 13 -28.52 -40.96 25.89
N ASP A 14 -28.83 -42.23 26.19
CA ASP A 14 -28.65 -43.33 25.23
C ASP A 14 -29.45 -43.09 23.94
N ALA A 15 -30.75 -42.82 24.08
CA ALA A 15 -31.64 -42.55 22.94
C ALA A 15 -31.13 -41.39 22.07
N ARG A 16 -30.74 -40.27 22.69
CA ARG A 16 -30.20 -39.11 21.97
C ARG A 16 -28.88 -39.42 21.25
N PHE A 17 -28.01 -40.23 21.86
CA PHE A 17 -26.76 -40.64 21.22
C PHE A 17 -27.02 -41.53 20.00
N ARG A 18 -27.85 -42.58 20.15
CA ARG A 18 -28.22 -43.48 19.04
C ARG A 18 -28.90 -42.71 17.90
N GLN A 19 -29.80 -41.78 18.22
CA GLN A 19 -30.43 -40.90 17.24
C GLN A 19 -29.40 -40.06 16.48
N ARG A 20 -28.47 -39.39 17.19
CA ARG A 20 -27.41 -38.57 16.56
C ARG A 20 -26.49 -39.37 15.65
N VAL A 21 -26.19 -40.62 16.03
CA VAL A 21 -25.40 -41.53 15.20
C VAL A 21 -26.16 -41.89 13.93
N LYS A 22 -27.45 -42.22 14.04
CA LYS A 22 -28.33 -42.52 12.90
C LYS A 22 -28.55 -41.33 11.97
N GLU A 23 -28.78 -40.13 12.51
CA GLU A 23 -28.92 -38.88 11.73
C GLU A 23 -27.70 -38.59 10.85
N ARG A 24 -26.52 -39.05 11.26
CA ARG A 24 -25.26 -38.91 10.52
C ARG A 24 -24.92 -40.15 9.69
N GLY A 25 -25.90 -41.03 9.44
CA GLY A 25 -25.77 -42.24 8.65
C GLY A 25 -24.92 -43.35 9.28
N GLY A 26 -24.66 -43.28 10.59
CA GLY A 26 -23.91 -44.31 11.31
C GLY A 26 -24.81 -45.28 12.07
N GLU A 27 -24.20 -46.33 12.61
CA GLU A 27 -24.82 -47.38 13.40
C GLU A 27 -24.06 -47.56 14.72
N VAL A 28 -24.77 -47.68 15.84
CA VAL A 28 -24.16 -48.04 17.14
C VAL A 28 -24.11 -49.57 17.22
N LEU A 29 -22.90 -50.12 17.28
CA LEU A 29 -22.65 -51.57 17.36
C LEU A 29 -22.62 -52.08 18.80
N GLU A 30 -22.54 -51.17 19.78
CA GLU A 30 -22.54 -51.50 21.19
C GLU A 30 -23.93 -52.00 21.64
N PRO A 31 -24.04 -53.24 22.17
CA PRO A 31 -25.33 -53.82 22.55
C PRO A 31 -25.94 -53.15 23.79
N SER A 32 -25.10 -52.67 24.71
CA SER A 32 -25.52 -52.07 25.97
C SER A 32 -25.05 -50.64 26.15
N TRP A 33 -25.80 -49.83 26.88
CA TRP A 33 -25.41 -48.46 27.21
C TRP A 33 -24.33 -48.44 28.30
N LEU A 34 -23.10 -48.07 27.92
CA LEU A 34 -21.95 -47.98 28.83
C LEU A 34 -21.88 -46.68 29.66
N GLY A 35 -22.77 -45.71 29.42
CA GLY A 35 -22.77 -44.38 30.06
C GLY A 35 -22.16 -43.27 29.18
N SER A 36 -22.54 -42.01 29.42
CA SER A 36 -22.27 -40.90 28.49
C SER A 36 -20.80 -40.59 28.19
N ASP A 37 -19.89 -40.96 29.10
CA ASP A 37 -18.45 -40.64 28.99
C ASP A 37 -17.57 -41.82 28.59
N LYS A 38 -18.16 -43.02 28.51
CA LYS A 38 -17.45 -44.20 28.01
C LYS A 38 -17.53 -44.26 26.49
N PRO A 39 -16.46 -44.69 25.78
CA PRO A 39 -16.52 -44.91 24.34
C PRO A 39 -17.46 -46.08 23.99
N HIS A 40 -18.26 -45.94 22.93
CA HIS A 40 -19.15 -46.99 22.42
C HIS A 40 -18.72 -47.42 21.03
N ARG A 41 -18.72 -48.73 20.74
CA ARG A 41 -18.49 -49.21 19.38
C ARG A 41 -19.59 -48.73 18.44
N ALA A 42 -19.20 -48.16 17.31
CA ALA A 42 -20.09 -47.67 16.27
C ALA A 42 -19.44 -47.82 14.89
N ARG A 43 -20.25 -47.85 13.83
CA ARG A 43 -19.82 -47.78 12.43
C ARG A 43 -20.32 -46.46 11.84
N CYS A 44 -19.46 -45.66 11.22
CA CYS A 44 -19.91 -44.42 10.57
C CYS A 44 -20.50 -44.68 9.17
N ALA A 45 -21.10 -43.66 8.55
CA ALA A 45 -21.65 -43.75 7.20
C ALA A 45 -20.66 -44.21 6.12
N ALA A 46 -19.36 -43.93 6.30
CA ALA A 46 -18.30 -44.39 5.41
C ALA A 46 -17.80 -45.82 5.73
N GLY A 47 -18.47 -46.55 6.63
CA GLY A 47 -18.14 -47.94 6.96
C GLY A 47 -17.04 -48.13 8.02
N HIS A 48 -16.40 -47.06 8.51
CA HIS A 48 -15.33 -47.20 9.51
C HIS A 48 -15.87 -47.60 10.88
N GLU A 49 -15.29 -48.65 11.48
CA GLU A 49 -15.50 -48.96 12.90
C GLU A 49 -14.78 -47.92 13.77
N CYS A 50 -15.49 -47.37 14.76
CA CYS A 50 -15.02 -46.29 15.62
C CYS A 50 -15.60 -46.40 17.03
N THR A 51 -15.00 -45.67 17.97
CA THR A 51 -15.39 -45.65 19.38
C THR A 51 -15.72 -44.23 19.86
N PRO A 52 -16.76 -43.57 19.30
CA PRO A 52 -17.18 -42.24 19.76
C PRO A 52 -17.57 -42.24 21.24
N ARG A 53 -17.32 -41.11 21.91
CA ARG A 53 -17.87 -40.84 23.23
C ARG A 53 -19.24 -40.17 23.08
N PRO A 54 -20.32 -40.66 23.72
CA PRO A 54 -21.66 -40.11 23.55
C PRO A 54 -21.77 -38.62 23.88
N SER A 55 -21.16 -38.17 24.98
CA SER A 55 -21.17 -36.76 25.39
C SER A 55 -20.57 -35.84 24.31
N TRP A 56 -19.48 -36.26 23.67
CA TRP A 56 -18.85 -35.56 22.55
C TRP A 56 -19.75 -35.48 21.31
N VAL A 57 -20.38 -36.60 20.92
CA VAL A 57 -21.27 -36.64 19.75
C VAL A 57 -22.53 -35.80 19.98
N GLN A 58 -23.09 -35.84 21.19
CA GLN A 58 -24.27 -35.06 21.56
C GLN A 58 -24.03 -33.54 21.58
N GLN A 59 -22.80 -33.12 21.82
CA GLN A 59 -22.33 -31.74 21.72
C GLN A 59 -21.98 -31.32 20.26
N GLY A 60 -22.23 -32.18 19.28
CA GLY A 60 -22.01 -31.89 17.85
C GLY A 60 -20.69 -32.44 17.29
N GLY A 61 -19.88 -33.10 18.11
CA GLY A 61 -18.63 -33.74 17.70
C GLY A 61 -18.81 -34.84 16.64
N HIS A 62 -17.75 -35.10 15.87
CA HIS A 62 -17.76 -36.15 14.85
C HIS A 62 -17.78 -37.57 15.44
N ILE A 63 -18.45 -38.49 14.75
CA ILE A 63 -18.56 -39.91 15.14
C ILE A 63 -17.26 -40.67 14.86
N CYS A 64 -16.66 -40.44 13.68
CA CYS A 64 -15.46 -41.14 13.24
C CYS A 64 -14.28 -40.18 13.10
N ARG A 65 -13.14 -40.55 13.70
CA ARG A 65 -11.89 -39.78 13.66
C ARG A 65 -11.25 -39.77 12.27
N VAL A 66 -11.43 -40.83 11.49
CA VAL A 66 -10.97 -40.92 10.09
C VAL A 66 -11.73 -39.92 9.24
N CYS A 67 -13.07 -39.96 9.25
CA CYS A 67 -13.91 -39.01 8.51
C CYS A 67 -13.73 -37.56 8.98
N SER A 68 -13.40 -37.33 10.25
CA SER A 68 -13.11 -35.99 10.77
C SER A 68 -11.68 -35.52 10.51
N GLY A 69 -10.84 -36.32 9.83
CA GLY A 69 -9.43 -36.01 9.58
C GLY A 69 -8.56 -35.91 10.84
N ARG A 70 -9.01 -36.50 11.96
CA ARG A 70 -8.31 -36.51 13.26
C ARG A 70 -7.63 -37.85 13.56
N ASP A 71 -7.65 -38.77 12.60
CA ASP A 71 -6.98 -40.05 12.70
C ASP A 71 -5.46 -39.88 12.48
N PRO A 72 -4.60 -40.25 13.47
CA PRO A 72 -3.16 -40.09 13.36
C PRO A 72 -2.54 -40.86 12.19
N GLN A 73 -3.06 -42.05 11.86
CA GLN A 73 -2.54 -42.89 10.77
C GLN A 73 -2.81 -42.24 9.41
N THR A 74 -4.02 -41.72 9.21
CA THR A 74 -4.41 -40.97 8.02
C THR A 74 -3.57 -39.68 7.88
N ALA A 75 -3.32 -38.97 8.98
CA ALA A 75 -2.50 -37.76 8.97
C ALA A 75 -1.03 -38.05 8.63
N GLU A 76 -0.46 -39.12 9.18
CA GLU A 76 0.88 -39.58 8.85
C GLU A 76 1.00 -39.99 7.38
N ALA A 77 0.05 -40.79 6.88
CA ALA A 77 0.04 -41.24 5.49
C ALA A 77 -0.01 -40.06 4.51
N LYS A 78 -0.88 -39.07 4.75
CA LYS A 78 -0.95 -37.84 3.96
C LYS A 78 0.34 -37.05 3.99
N PHE A 79 0.97 -36.94 5.17
CA PHE A 79 2.25 -36.25 5.31
C PHE A 79 3.35 -36.97 4.52
N ARG A 80 3.47 -38.29 4.63
CA ARG A 80 4.46 -39.08 3.87
C ARG A 80 4.25 -38.98 2.36
N ALA A 81 3.00 -39.04 1.89
CA ALA A 81 2.69 -38.83 0.46
C ALA A 81 3.12 -37.43 0.00
N ARG A 82 2.82 -36.39 0.80
CA ARG A 82 3.24 -35.03 0.48
C ARG A 82 4.76 -34.86 0.45
N LEU A 83 5.49 -35.57 1.31
CA LEU A 83 6.96 -35.56 1.27
C LEU A 83 7.50 -36.23 0.00
N ALA A 84 6.89 -37.34 -0.43
CA ALA A 84 7.26 -38.02 -1.67
C ALA A 84 7.04 -37.13 -2.89
N ASP A 85 5.90 -36.43 -2.98
CA ASP A 85 5.62 -35.46 -4.06
C ASP A 85 6.67 -34.34 -4.12
N LEU A 86 7.21 -33.94 -2.97
CA LEU A 86 8.22 -32.89 -2.85
C LEU A 86 9.66 -33.42 -2.97
N GLY A 87 9.83 -34.72 -3.26
CA GLY A 87 11.14 -35.38 -3.36
C GLY A 87 11.94 -35.33 -2.06
N ALA A 88 11.27 -35.39 -0.91
CA ALA A 88 11.89 -35.24 0.39
C ALA A 88 11.88 -36.55 1.21
N THR A 89 12.96 -36.78 1.94
CA THR A 89 13.18 -38.00 2.73
C THR A 89 12.89 -37.74 4.21
N LEU A 90 11.94 -38.47 4.79
CA LEU A 90 11.69 -38.43 6.23
C LEU A 90 12.82 -39.18 6.97
N LEU A 91 13.48 -38.50 7.91
CA LEU A 91 14.54 -39.08 8.76
C LEU A 91 13.99 -39.50 10.14
N GLU A 92 12.84 -38.96 10.52
CA GLU A 92 12.18 -39.28 11.79
C GLU A 92 11.60 -40.71 11.76
N PRO A 93 11.94 -41.59 12.74
CA PRO A 93 11.52 -42.98 12.71
C PRO A 93 10.05 -43.20 13.11
N LYS A 94 9.43 -42.22 13.78
CA LYS A 94 8.07 -42.34 14.30
C LYS A 94 7.26 -41.07 14.08
N TRP A 95 5.94 -41.23 13.99
CA TRP A 95 5.02 -40.11 13.93
C TRP A 95 4.92 -39.39 15.28
N LEU A 96 5.41 -38.15 15.33
CA LEU A 96 5.36 -37.30 16.52
C LEU A 96 4.05 -36.51 16.66
N GLY A 97 3.16 -36.56 15.66
CA GLY A 97 1.90 -35.82 15.61
C GLY A 97 1.95 -34.56 14.75
N ASN A 98 0.79 -34.07 14.31
CA ASN A 98 0.67 -33.05 13.27
C ASN A 98 1.30 -31.66 13.60
N HIS A 99 1.51 -31.38 14.89
CA HIS A 99 2.02 -30.10 15.38
C HIS A 99 3.47 -30.17 15.91
N LYS A 100 4.08 -31.36 15.92
CA LYS A 100 5.48 -31.52 16.31
C LYS A 100 6.38 -31.43 15.07
N PRO A 101 7.60 -30.87 15.17
CA PRO A 101 8.59 -30.90 14.09
C PRO A 101 9.04 -32.34 13.80
N HIS A 102 9.21 -32.70 12.52
CA HIS A 102 9.76 -34.01 12.11
C HIS A 102 11.06 -33.82 11.33
N ARG A 103 12.14 -34.50 11.73
CA ARG A 103 13.41 -34.43 11.00
C ARG A 103 13.30 -35.05 9.62
N MET A 104 13.75 -34.33 8.60
CA MET A 104 13.71 -34.76 7.21
C MET A 104 14.81 -34.06 6.37
N ARG A 105 15.07 -34.59 5.19
CA ARG A 105 15.97 -34.02 4.18
C ARG A 105 15.16 -33.62 2.96
N CYS A 106 15.24 -32.36 2.52
CA CYS A 106 14.54 -31.93 1.30
C CYS A 106 15.24 -32.42 0.02
N SER A 107 14.60 -32.23 -1.14
CA SER A 107 15.14 -32.60 -2.46
C SER A 107 16.48 -31.93 -2.80
N ALA A 108 16.75 -30.74 -2.25
CA ALA A 108 18.04 -30.05 -2.37
C ALA A 108 19.10 -30.52 -1.35
N GLY A 109 18.83 -31.57 -0.57
CA GLY A 109 19.77 -32.16 0.39
C GLY A 109 19.83 -31.50 1.77
N HIS A 110 19.04 -30.45 2.04
CA HIS A 110 19.05 -29.78 3.34
C HIS A 110 18.30 -30.57 4.43
N GLU A 111 18.92 -30.72 5.59
CA GLU A 111 18.21 -31.20 6.78
C GLU A 111 17.33 -30.10 7.37
N CYS A 112 16.07 -30.44 7.65
CA CYS A 112 15.06 -29.53 8.17
C CYS A 112 14.05 -30.26 9.06
N ALA A 113 13.31 -29.51 9.87
CA ALA A 113 12.29 -30.05 10.77
C ALA A 113 10.98 -29.25 10.68
N PRO A 114 10.24 -29.31 9.56
CA PRO A 114 8.97 -28.64 9.45
C PRO A 114 7.89 -29.35 10.28
N ARG A 115 6.81 -28.63 10.60
CA ARG A 115 5.61 -29.22 11.22
C ARG A 115 4.68 -29.74 10.13
N PRO A 116 4.16 -30.98 10.20
CA PRO A 116 3.28 -31.53 9.18
C PRO A 116 2.08 -30.65 8.84
N ALA A 117 1.43 -30.04 9.85
CA ALA A 117 0.31 -29.11 9.62
C ALA A 117 0.69 -27.94 8.70
N GLY A 118 1.88 -27.35 8.87
CA GLY A 118 2.36 -26.24 8.06
C GLY A 118 2.73 -26.68 6.63
N VAL A 119 3.31 -27.86 6.49
CA VAL A 119 3.62 -28.46 5.17
C VAL A 119 2.34 -28.70 4.38
N MET A 120 1.31 -29.24 5.02
CA MET A 120 0.00 -29.47 4.39
C MET A 120 -0.71 -28.17 4.02
N GLN A 121 -0.40 -27.05 4.70
CA GLN A 121 -0.90 -25.70 4.38
C GLN A 121 -0.04 -24.95 3.33
N GLY A 122 0.99 -25.59 2.77
CA GLY A 122 1.82 -25.00 1.72
C GLY A 122 2.94 -24.08 2.21
N GLN A 123 3.31 -24.10 3.49
CA GLN A 123 4.41 -23.28 4.04
C GLN A 123 5.82 -23.69 3.58
N GLY A 124 5.91 -24.77 2.79
CA GLY A 124 7.17 -25.37 2.35
C GLY A 124 7.84 -26.23 3.42
N ILE A 125 8.68 -27.16 2.96
CA ILE A 125 9.38 -28.12 3.82
C ILE A 125 10.73 -27.61 4.33
N CYS A 126 11.42 -26.80 3.52
CA CYS A 126 12.78 -26.36 3.80
C CYS A 126 12.85 -24.84 3.73
N ARG A 127 13.14 -24.20 4.87
CA ARG A 127 13.28 -22.74 4.97
C ARG A 127 14.34 -22.18 4.03
N ARG A 128 15.41 -22.93 3.77
CA ARG A 128 16.44 -22.55 2.80
C ARG A 128 15.90 -22.49 1.38
N CYS A 129 15.19 -23.53 0.95
CA CYS A 129 14.61 -23.60 -0.39
C CYS A 129 13.49 -22.56 -0.59
N VAL A 130 12.74 -22.20 0.45
CA VAL A 130 11.69 -21.17 0.37
C VAL A 130 12.17 -19.74 0.69
N GLY A 131 13.49 -19.49 0.67
CA GLY A 131 14.04 -18.14 0.86
C GLY A 131 13.85 -17.57 2.27
N CYS A 132 13.60 -18.42 3.25
CA CYS A 132 13.47 -18.09 4.67
C CYS A 132 14.74 -18.47 5.48
N ASP A 133 15.89 -18.62 4.81
CA ASP A 133 17.18 -18.82 5.48
C ASP A 133 17.64 -17.52 6.16
N PRO A 134 17.84 -17.52 7.49
CA PRO A 134 18.27 -16.32 8.20
C PRO A 134 19.61 -15.77 7.70
N GLN A 135 20.55 -16.64 7.31
CA GLN A 135 21.86 -16.23 6.83
C GLN A 135 21.75 -15.58 5.45
N ALA A 136 21.06 -16.20 4.49
CA ALA A 136 20.82 -15.59 3.18
C ALA A 136 20.04 -14.27 3.29
N ALA A 137 19.05 -14.18 4.20
CA ALA A 137 18.33 -12.93 4.46
C ALA A 137 19.27 -11.84 5.02
N TRP A 138 20.20 -12.22 5.89
CA TRP A 138 21.19 -11.31 6.44
C TRP A 138 22.16 -10.79 5.39
N ASP A 139 22.69 -11.68 4.56
CA ASP A 139 23.61 -11.34 3.47
C ASP A 139 22.92 -10.42 2.45
N ALA A 140 21.68 -10.72 2.08
CA ALA A 140 20.89 -9.87 1.19
C ALA A 140 20.60 -8.49 1.80
N PHE A 141 20.31 -8.41 3.10
CA PHE A 141 20.10 -7.14 3.78
C PHE A 141 21.39 -6.31 3.81
N ARG A 142 22.54 -6.90 4.18
CA ARG A 142 23.84 -6.23 4.17
C ARG A 142 24.21 -5.73 2.78
N ALA A 143 24.09 -6.57 1.75
CA ALA A 143 24.35 -6.19 0.37
C ALA A 143 23.47 -5.02 -0.09
N ARG A 144 22.19 -5.00 0.30
CA ARG A 144 21.28 -3.88 -0.01
C ARG A 144 21.71 -2.58 0.67
N VAL A 145 22.08 -2.63 1.95
CA VAL A 145 22.53 -1.46 2.71
C VAL A 145 23.82 -0.90 2.10
N THR A 146 24.79 -1.77 1.79
CA THR A 146 26.03 -1.39 1.09
C THR A 146 25.76 -0.82 -0.30
N GLY A 147 24.85 -1.41 -1.08
CA GLY A 147 24.46 -0.89 -2.39
C GLY A 147 23.74 0.46 -2.34
N LEU A 148 23.22 0.86 -1.18
CA LEU A 148 22.68 2.20 -0.91
C LEU A 148 23.71 3.14 -0.27
N GLY A 149 24.99 2.74 -0.21
CA GLY A 149 26.08 3.52 0.36
C GLY A 149 26.07 3.59 1.89
N GLY A 150 25.42 2.66 2.57
CA GLY A 150 25.41 2.57 4.02
C GLY A 150 26.18 1.36 4.57
N GLU A 151 26.33 1.34 5.88
CA GLU A 151 26.85 0.22 6.65
C GLU A 151 25.82 -0.27 7.68
N VAL A 152 25.79 -1.58 7.90
CA VAL A 152 24.99 -2.20 8.96
C VAL A 152 25.83 -2.22 10.23
N LEU A 153 25.26 -1.78 11.34
CA LEU A 153 25.96 -1.65 12.62
C LEU A 153 25.74 -2.83 13.56
N GLU A 154 24.79 -3.72 13.28
CA GLU A 154 24.61 -4.93 14.08
C GLU A 154 25.61 -6.04 13.74
N PRO A 155 26.04 -6.81 14.75
CA PRO A 155 26.89 -7.97 14.53
C PRO A 155 26.11 -9.17 13.97
N GLU A 156 24.78 -9.22 14.16
CA GLU A 156 23.96 -10.39 13.83
C GLU A 156 22.55 -10.05 13.35
N TRP A 157 21.90 -11.04 12.72
CA TRP A 157 20.55 -10.90 12.20
C TRP A 157 19.48 -11.01 13.30
N LEU A 158 18.87 -9.87 13.62
CA LEU A 158 17.79 -9.80 14.62
C LEU A 158 16.42 -10.34 14.14
N GLY A 159 16.26 -10.63 12.84
CA GLY A 159 15.02 -11.14 12.25
C GLY A 159 14.39 -10.21 11.22
N LYS A 160 13.60 -10.76 10.29
CA LYS A 160 13.11 -10.05 9.09
C LYS A 160 12.18 -8.85 9.35
N ASP A 161 11.51 -8.83 10.51
CA ASP A 161 10.54 -7.81 10.90
C ASP A 161 11.10 -6.85 11.97
N VAL A 162 12.35 -7.08 12.40
CA VAL A 162 13.02 -6.25 13.40
C VAL A 162 13.75 -5.09 12.69
N PRO A 163 13.68 -3.85 13.20
CA PRO A 163 14.50 -2.75 12.73
C PRO A 163 16.01 -3.00 12.94
N HIS A 164 16.82 -2.70 11.93
CA HIS A 164 18.29 -2.85 11.96
C HIS A 164 18.98 -1.50 11.91
N ARG A 165 19.90 -1.24 12.81
CA ARG A 165 20.73 -0.04 12.89
C ARG A 165 21.69 -0.01 11.70
N VAL A 166 21.60 1.07 10.94
CA VAL A 166 22.45 1.35 9.80
C VAL A 166 22.97 2.78 9.89
N ARG A 167 24.14 3.03 9.30
CA ARG A 167 24.69 4.37 9.07
C ARG A 167 24.77 4.61 7.56
N CYS A 168 24.16 5.69 7.06
CA CYS A 168 24.26 6.02 5.63
C CYS A 168 25.57 6.74 5.30
N SER A 169 25.88 6.93 4.01
CA SER A 169 27.07 7.65 3.52
C SER A 169 27.21 9.08 4.07
N ALA A 170 26.09 9.75 4.37
CA ALA A 170 26.08 11.06 5.01
C ALA A 170 26.29 11.02 6.55
N GLY A 171 26.56 9.85 7.13
CA GLY A 171 26.82 9.67 8.56
C GLY A 171 25.58 9.53 9.46
N HIS A 172 24.36 9.70 8.92
CA HIS A 172 23.14 9.57 9.72
C HIS A 172 22.90 8.12 10.17
N ALA A 173 22.56 7.95 11.45
CA ALA A 173 22.07 6.70 11.99
C ALA A 173 20.57 6.55 11.73
N SER A 174 20.14 5.36 11.34
CA SER A 174 18.72 5.02 11.12
C SER A 174 18.48 3.57 11.50
N SER A 175 17.22 3.19 11.72
CA SER A 175 16.84 1.81 12.02
C SER A 175 15.73 1.32 11.09
N PRO A 176 15.98 1.17 9.77
CA PRO A 176 14.98 0.65 8.86
C PRO A 176 14.71 -0.84 9.12
N ARG A 177 13.47 -1.27 8.89
CA ARG A 177 13.19 -2.70 8.70
C ARG A 177 13.76 -3.17 7.36
N PRO A 178 14.17 -4.44 7.21
CA PRO A 178 14.68 -5.01 5.96
C PRO A 178 13.76 -4.79 4.74
N ASN A 179 12.44 -4.85 4.93
CA ASN A 179 11.50 -4.58 3.83
C ASN A 179 11.42 -3.08 3.47
N ASN A 180 11.65 -2.19 4.44
CA ASN A 180 11.62 -0.74 4.21
C ASN A 180 12.83 -0.28 3.39
N THR A 181 13.99 -0.94 3.49
CA THR A 181 15.16 -0.59 2.66
C THR A 181 14.94 -0.86 1.17
N ARG A 182 13.96 -1.70 0.84
CA ARG A 182 13.53 -1.93 -0.55
C ARG A 182 12.64 -0.80 -1.06
N ARG A 183 11.69 -0.34 -0.23
CA ARG A 183 10.64 0.61 -0.65
C ARG A 183 11.01 2.09 -0.43
N TRP A 184 11.73 2.39 0.64
CA TRP A 184 11.92 3.76 1.17
C TRP A 184 13.38 4.14 1.42
N GLY A 185 14.32 3.23 1.16
CA GLY A 185 15.75 3.43 1.42
C GLY A 185 16.16 3.19 2.88
N ILE A 186 17.40 3.56 3.21
CA ILE A 186 18.04 3.22 4.50
C ILE A 186 18.05 4.36 5.51
N CYS A 187 17.78 5.59 5.09
CA CYS A 187 17.94 6.79 5.92
C CYS A 187 16.73 7.71 5.79
N ALA A 188 15.97 7.84 6.88
CA ALA A 188 14.79 8.72 6.93
C ALA A 188 15.18 10.20 6.75
N THR A 189 16.34 10.59 7.29
CA THR A 189 16.88 11.95 7.17
C THR A 189 17.20 12.32 5.73
N CYS A 190 17.96 11.46 5.02
CA CYS A 190 18.28 11.67 3.60
C CYS A 190 17.03 11.59 2.71
N ALA A 191 16.03 10.80 3.11
CA ALA A 191 14.74 10.74 2.43
C ALA A 191 13.82 11.94 2.73
N GLY A 192 14.23 12.89 3.58
CA GLY A 192 13.41 14.05 3.93
C GLY A 192 12.21 13.74 4.82
N ASN A 193 12.20 12.58 5.48
CA ASN A 193 11.16 12.11 6.39
C ASN A 193 11.36 12.59 7.83
N VAL A 194 12.42 13.37 8.10
CA VAL A 194 12.65 14.06 9.37
C VAL A 194 12.37 15.55 9.13
N PRO A 195 11.23 16.09 9.61
CA PRO A 195 10.80 17.45 9.29
C PRO A 195 11.83 18.52 9.63
N GLU A 196 12.48 18.43 10.79
CA GLU A 196 13.43 19.44 11.28
C GLU A 196 14.67 19.52 10.38
N VAL A 197 15.16 18.36 9.93
CA VAL A 197 16.34 18.31 9.04
C VAL A 197 15.98 18.77 7.63
N ALA A 198 14.80 18.37 7.12
CA ALA A 198 14.32 18.82 5.82
C ALA A 198 14.10 20.34 5.78
N GLU A 199 13.52 20.90 6.84
CA GLU A 199 13.35 22.34 7.00
C GLU A 199 14.71 23.05 7.05
N ALA A 200 15.63 22.58 7.88
CA ALA A 200 16.97 23.17 8.02
C ALA A 200 17.74 23.16 6.67
N ALA A 201 17.72 22.04 5.96
CA ALA A 201 18.34 21.91 4.65
C ALA A 201 17.71 22.85 3.61
N PHE A 202 16.38 22.97 3.60
CA PHE A 202 15.69 23.90 2.73
C PHE A 202 16.07 25.35 3.03
N ARG A 203 16.05 25.76 4.30
CA ARG A 203 16.45 27.11 4.74
C ARG A 203 17.90 27.42 4.35
N ALA A 204 18.83 26.48 4.54
CA ALA A 204 20.22 26.62 4.12
C ALA A 204 20.33 26.84 2.60
N ARG A 205 19.61 26.04 1.80
CA ARG A 205 19.61 26.15 0.35
C ARG A 205 19.01 27.48 -0.14
N LEU A 206 17.96 27.98 0.51
CA LEU A 206 17.42 29.31 0.21
C LEU A 206 18.46 30.41 0.47
N LYS A 207 19.19 30.32 1.59
CA LYS A 207 20.26 31.26 1.93
C LYS A 207 21.37 31.28 0.88
N GLU A 208 21.85 30.12 0.45
CA GLU A 208 22.85 30.00 -0.65
C GLU A 208 22.37 30.66 -1.94
N LEU A 209 21.09 30.48 -2.27
CA LEU A 209 20.47 31.04 -3.46
C LEU A 209 20.09 32.53 -3.30
N GLY A 210 20.32 33.12 -2.13
CA GLY A 210 19.99 34.53 -1.82
C GLY A 210 18.48 34.76 -1.76
N ALA A 211 17.70 33.76 -1.37
CA ALA A 211 16.26 33.80 -1.31
C ALA A 211 15.75 33.84 0.14
N THR A 212 14.63 34.51 0.35
CA THR A 212 13.98 34.67 1.65
C THR A 212 12.71 33.83 1.73
N LEU A 213 12.63 32.94 2.72
CA LEU A 213 11.39 32.21 3.02
C LEU A 213 10.36 33.17 3.63
N LEU A 214 9.14 33.17 3.09
CA LEU A 214 8.04 34.02 3.57
C LEU A 214 7.08 33.27 4.51
N GLU A 215 7.16 31.94 4.56
CA GLU A 215 6.38 31.13 5.49
C GLU A 215 6.90 31.28 6.91
N ARG A 216 5.97 31.36 7.87
CA ARG A 216 6.30 31.40 9.31
C ARG A 216 6.64 30.01 9.85
N GLU A 217 6.00 28.98 9.30
CA GLU A 217 6.08 27.60 9.76
C GLU A 217 6.42 26.65 8.62
N TRP A 218 6.90 25.46 8.97
CA TRP A 218 7.22 24.42 8.01
C TRP A 218 5.98 23.65 7.56
N LEU A 219 5.67 23.73 6.26
CA LEU A 219 4.51 23.07 5.65
C LEU A 219 4.78 21.62 5.17
N GLY A 220 5.97 21.07 5.37
CA GLY A 220 6.39 19.74 4.90
C GLY A 220 7.15 19.72 3.56
N SER A 221 7.98 18.70 3.32
CA SER A 221 8.94 18.62 2.20
C SER A 221 8.33 18.63 0.79
N ASP A 222 7.07 18.19 0.68
CA ASP A 222 6.34 18.09 -0.59
C ASP A 222 5.36 19.24 -0.84
N THR A 223 5.15 20.10 0.15
CA THR A 223 4.26 21.26 0.04
C THR A 223 5.01 22.44 -0.59
N PRO A 224 4.42 23.22 -1.52
CA PRO A 224 5.03 24.45 -2.01
C PRO A 224 5.11 25.54 -0.93
N HIS A 225 6.26 26.21 -0.79
CA HIS A 225 6.47 27.31 0.17
C HIS A 225 6.63 28.64 -0.54
N ARG A 226 6.05 29.72 -0.01
CA ARG A 226 6.28 31.07 -0.53
C ARG A 226 7.70 31.55 -0.23
N VAL A 227 8.41 31.93 -1.27
CA VAL A 227 9.81 32.39 -1.21
C VAL A 227 9.99 33.61 -2.10
N ARG A 228 10.74 34.61 -1.64
CA ARG A 228 11.20 35.73 -2.46
C ARG A 228 12.63 35.46 -2.93
N CYS A 229 12.89 35.44 -4.24
CA CYS A 229 14.24 35.19 -4.76
C CYS A 229 15.15 36.42 -4.65
N ARG A 230 16.46 36.27 -4.90
CA ARG A 230 17.46 37.38 -4.87
C ARG A 230 17.12 38.58 -5.75
N ASN A 231 16.37 38.36 -6.83
CA ASN A 231 15.94 39.41 -7.77
C ASN A 231 14.55 39.98 -7.40
N GLY A 232 14.04 39.69 -6.20
CA GLY A 232 12.77 40.23 -5.68
C GLY A 232 11.50 39.51 -6.12
N HIS A 233 11.55 38.52 -7.02
CA HIS A 233 10.35 37.78 -7.45
C HIS A 233 9.78 36.85 -6.37
N ASP A 234 8.45 36.90 -6.18
CA ASP A 234 7.71 35.98 -5.32
C ASP A 234 7.42 34.66 -6.05
N CYS A 235 7.87 33.56 -5.48
CA CYS A 235 7.84 32.21 -6.04
C CYS A 235 7.25 31.21 -5.03
N THR A 236 6.80 30.05 -5.50
CA THR A 236 6.29 28.96 -4.64
C THR A 236 6.96 27.62 -4.95
N PRO A 237 8.28 27.47 -4.75
CA PRO A 237 8.95 26.19 -5.03
C PRO A 237 8.61 25.11 -3.99
N ARG A 238 8.79 23.84 -4.39
CA ARG A 238 8.74 22.69 -3.46
C ARG A 238 10.13 22.40 -2.90
N PRO A 239 10.30 22.19 -1.58
CA PRO A 239 11.61 21.95 -0.97
C PRO A 239 12.42 20.82 -1.61
N HIS A 240 11.80 19.65 -1.83
CA HIS A 240 12.45 18.53 -2.49
C HIS A 240 13.00 18.91 -3.87
N GLY A 241 12.22 19.65 -4.68
CA GLY A 241 12.64 20.10 -6.01
C GLY A 241 13.80 21.11 -5.97
N VAL A 242 13.82 22.02 -4.98
CA VAL A 242 14.93 22.97 -4.80
C VAL A 242 16.22 22.25 -4.42
N GLY A 243 16.14 21.23 -3.54
CA GLY A 243 17.27 20.37 -3.19
C GLY A 243 17.85 19.63 -4.40
N GLN A 244 17.00 19.18 -5.32
CA GLN A 244 17.37 18.50 -6.57
C GLN A 244 17.83 19.46 -7.70
N GLY A 245 17.98 20.77 -7.44
CA GLY A 245 18.51 21.72 -8.42
C GLY A 245 17.50 22.29 -9.42
N GLN A 246 16.19 22.05 -9.23
CA GLN A 246 15.12 22.66 -10.06
C GLN A 246 15.04 24.20 -9.90
N GLY A 247 15.70 24.74 -8.87
CA GLY A 247 15.77 26.17 -8.59
C GLY A 247 14.50 26.73 -7.97
N ILE A 248 14.57 28.01 -7.62
CA ILE A 248 13.51 28.69 -6.86
C ILE A 248 12.61 29.54 -7.77
N CYS A 249 13.22 30.20 -8.76
CA CYS A 249 12.57 31.26 -9.52
C CYS A 249 12.61 30.99 -11.03
N TRP A 250 11.43 30.86 -11.61
CA TRP A 250 11.20 30.55 -13.02
C TRP A 250 11.47 31.80 -13.87
N ALA A 251 11.12 32.97 -13.34
CA ALA A 251 11.46 34.27 -13.92
C ALA A 251 12.98 34.47 -14.08
N CYS A 252 13.78 34.09 -13.09
CA CYS A 252 15.24 34.15 -13.18
C CYS A 252 15.84 33.07 -14.09
N ARG A 253 15.09 32.01 -14.40
CA ARG A 253 15.48 30.93 -15.32
C ARG A 253 14.98 31.14 -16.76
N GLY A 254 14.45 32.32 -17.08
CA GLY A 254 13.91 32.63 -18.40
C GLY A 254 12.60 31.91 -18.74
N ARG A 255 11.98 31.21 -17.80
CA ARG A 255 10.67 30.56 -17.94
C ARG A 255 9.58 31.46 -17.37
N ARG A 256 9.43 32.66 -17.94
CA ARG A 256 8.33 33.57 -17.58
C ARG A 256 7.09 33.11 -18.32
N PRO A 257 5.97 32.82 -17.63
CA PRO A 257 4.73 32.53 -18.32
C PRO A 257 4.29 33.77 -19.09
N ASN A 258 4.20 33.63 -20.40
CA ASN A 258 3.74 34.65 -21.33
C ASN A 258 2.42 34.23 -21.99
N VAL A 259 1.84 33.11 -21.54
CA VAL A 259 0.55 32.62 -22.01
C VAL A 259 -0.38 32.41 -20.83
N PHE A 260 -1.61 32.88 -20.96
CA PHE A 260 -2.73 32.61 -20.04
C PHE A 260 -3.82 31.86 -20.81
N TYR A 261 -4.43 30.85 -20.20
CA TYR A 261 -5.50 30.08 -20.81
C TYR A 261 -6.64 29.79 -19.84
N VAL A 262 -7.83 29.62 -20.38
CA VAL A 262 -9.02 29.09 -19.72
C VAL A 262 -9.56 27.94 -20.57
N VAL A 263 -9.70 26.77 -19.96
CA VAL A 263 -10.26 25.58 -20.57
C VAL A 263 -11.46 25.09 -19.74
N ALA A 264 -12.41 24.41 -20.38
CA ALA A 264 -13.60 23.90 -19.75
C ALA A 264 -13.76 22.40 -20.05
N ASP A 265 -14.26 21.70 -19.04
CA ASP A 265 -14.90 20.40 -19.17
C ASP A 265 -16.41 20.66 -19.11
N GLU A 266 -17.04 20.69 -20.28
CA GLU A 266 -18.46 21.02 -20.41
C GLU A 266 -19.35 19.89 -19.84
N ILE A 267 -18.87 18.65 -19.87
CA ILE A 267 -19.60 17.48 -19.38
C ILE A 267 -19.76 17.56 -17.86
N ASN A 268 -18.67 17.87 -17.15
CA ASN A 268 -18.67 17.97 -15.69
C ASN A 268 -18.98 19.38 -15.18
N GLY A 269 -19.11 20.37 -16.08
CA GLY A 269 -19.39 21.76 -15.72
C GLY A 269 -18.27 22.40 -14.90
N VAL A 270 -17.02 22.10 -15.23
CA VAL A 270 -15.83 22.59 -14.52
C VAL A 270 -14.96 23.42 -15.46
N VAL A 271 -14.50 24.57 -14.98
CA VAL A 271 -13.53 25.41 -15.69
C VAL A 271 -12.19 25.37 -14.98
N LYS A 272 -11.12 25.36 -15.78
CA LYS A 272 -9.74 25.48 -15.34
C LYS A 272 -9.10 26.66 -16.02
N PHE A 273 -8.41 27.51 -15.25
CA PHE A 273 -7.47 28.46 -15.83
C PHE A 273 -6.03 28.14 -15.42
N GLY A 274 -5.08 28.78 -16.10
CA GLY A 274 -3.67 28.69 -15.74
C GLY A 274 -2.76 29.44 -16.70
N ILE A 275 -1.47 29.36 -16.43
CA ILE A 275 -0.41 30.01 -17.20
C ILE A 275 0.61 29.01 -17.73
N THR A 276 1.27 29.34 -18.84
CA THR A 276 2.38 28.57 -19.40
C THR A 276 3.41 29.48 -20.08
N SER A 277 4.60 28.94 -20.34
CA SER A 277 5.69 29.62 -21.05
C SER A 277 5.89 29.05 -22.44
N GLY A 278 6.02 29.92 -23.44
CA GLY A 278 6.27 29.51 -24.82
C GLY A 278 5.03 28.91 -25.47
N ASP A 279 5.21 27.83 -26.23
CA ASP A 279 4.13 27.18 -26.99
C ASP A 279 3.07 26.56 -26.04
N PRO A 280 1.79 26.97 -26.10
CA PRO A 280 0.74 26.41 -25.26
C PRO A 280 0.25 25.03 -25.69
N ARG A 281 0.52 24.59 -26.92
CA ARG A 281 -0.06 23.36 -27.49
C ARG A 281 0.18 22.10 -26.65
N PRO A 282 1.40 21.81 -26.14
CA PRO A 282 1.62 20.63 -25.31
C PRO A 282 0.76 20.65 -24.03
N ARG A 283 0.64 21.83 -23.42
CA ARG A 283 -0.10 22.01 -22.17
C ARG A 283 -1.61 21.89 -22.39
N LEU A 284 -2.12 22.44 -23.48
CA LEU A 284 -3.53 22.30 -23.86
C LEU A 284 -3.85 20.85 -24.25
N GLY A 285 -2.92 20.15 -24.90
CA GLY A 285 -3.05 18.72 -25.21
C GLY A 285 -3.05 17.82 -23.97
N ASP A 286 -2.31 18.16 -22.91
CA ASP A 286 -2.44 17.49 -21.61
C ASP A 286 -3.85 17.65 -21.03
N HIS A 287 -4.38 18.89 -21.02
CA HIS A 287 -5.70 19.18 -20.48
C HIS A 287 -6.84 18.52 -21.27
N SER A 288 -6.75 18.51 -22.60
CA SER A 288 -7.72 17.85 -23.47
C SER A 288 -7.82 16.35 -23.16
N ARG A 289 -6.69 15.68 -22.90
CA ARG A 289 -6.68 14.26 -22.45
C ARG A 289 -7.34 14.05 -21.09
N ASP A 290 -7.35 15.07 -20.25
CA ASP A 290 -7.97 15.06 -18.93
C ASP A 290 -9.45 15.51 -18.96
N GLY A 291 -10.06 15.68 -20.14
CA GLY A 291 -11.47 16.08 -20.33
C GLY A 291 -11.71 17.57 -20.43
N PHE A 292 -10.66 18.40 -20.44
CA PHE A 292 -10.74 19.85 -20.62
C PHE A 292 -10.37 20.23 -22.07
N ASP A 293 -11.19 19.78 -23.01
CA ASP A 293 -10.98 19.93 -24.46
C ASP A 293 -11.54 21.23 -25.05
N CYS A 294 -12.40 21.94 -24.31
CA CYS A 294 -12.94 23.23 -24.73
C CYS A 294 -12.04 24.39 -24.29
N VAL A 295 -11.36 25.07 -25.23
CA VAL A 295 -10.56 26.27 -24.94
C VAL A 295 -11.43 27.53 -24.99
N ILE A 296 -11.72 28.13 -23.83
CA ILE A 296 -12.57 29.32 -23.70
C ILE A 296 -11.80 30.62 -23.94
N ARG A 297 -10.56 30.70 -23.46
CA ARG A 297 -9.66 31.84 -23.68
C ARG A 297 -8.23 31.34 -23.83
N LEU A 298 -7.51 31.98 -24.73
CA LEU A 298 -6.07 31.81 -24.90
C LEU A 298 -5.48 33.18 -25.21
N VAL A 299 -4.59 33.65 -24.35
CA VAL A 299 -3.90 34.94 -24.50
C VAL A 299 -2.41 34.67 -24.49
N GLU A 300 -1.77 34.86 -25.64
CA GLU A 300 -0.34 34.62 -25.84
C GLU A 300 0.46 35.93 -25.88
N GLY A 301 1.77 35.84 -25.66
CA GLY A 301 2.66 37.00 -25.76
C GLY A 301 2.52 38.03 -24.64
N LEU A 302 1.95 37.65 -23.49
CA LEU A 302 1.80 38.54 -22.34
C LEU A 302 3.17 39.05 -21.85
N PRO A 303 3.39 40.37 -21.73
CA PRO A 303 4.68 40.92 -21.38
C PRO A 303 5.00 40.75 -19.89
N GLY A 304 6.29 40.65 -19.56
CA GLY A 304 6.79 40.74 -18.19
C GLY A 304 6.19 39.70 -17.23
N ASP A 305 5.42 40.17 -16.25
CA ASP A 305 4.72 39.36 -15.24
C ASP A 305 3.19 39.42 -15.38
N VAL A 306 2.67 39.90 -16.52
CA VAL A 306 1.24 40.13 -16.72
C VAL A 306 0.42 38.86 -16.55
N ALA A 307 0.86 37.72 -17.11
CA ALA A 307 0.15 36.44 -16.94
C ALA A 307 -0.01 36.04 -15.46
N LEU A 308 1.05 36.27 -14.67
CA LEU A 308 1.06 36.00 -13.23
C LEU A 308 0.16 36.94 -12.45
N ARG A 309 0.18 38.23 -12.77
CA ARG A 309 -0.68 39.22 -12.12
C ARG A 309 -2.14 38.94 -12.43
N LEU A 310 -2.46 38.61 -13.68
CA LEU A 310 -3.81 38.24 -14.11
C LEU A 310 -4.32 37.01 -13.33
N GLU A 311 -3.53 35.94 -13.25
CA GLU A 311 -3.88 34.74 -12.47
C GLU A 311 -4.15 35.07 -11.00
N LYS A 312 -3.27 35.87 -10.37
CA LYS A 312 -3.44 36.31 -8.98
C LYS A 312 -4.69 37.17 -8.77
N THR A 313 -4.98 38.07 -9.71
CA THR A 313 -6.18 38.93 -9.68
C THR A 313 -7.46 38.09 -9.77
N ILE A 314 -7.50 37.09 -10.66
CA ILE A 314 -8.63 36.17 -10.77
C ILE A 314 -8.81 35.37 -9.48
N LEU A 315 -7.73 34.81 -8.92
CA LEU A 315 -7.79 34.08 -7.65
C LEU A 315 -8.25 34.95 -6.47
N ALA A 316 -7.86 36.23 -6.44
CA ALA A 316 -8.32 37.18 -5.43
C ALA A 316 -9.82 37.48 -5.60
N ALA A 317 -10.27 37.79 -6.83
CA ALA A 317 -11.68 38.06 -7.12
C ALA A 317 -12.59 36.87 -6.78
N LEU A 318 -12.17 35.64 -7.11
CA LEU A 318 -12.91 34.43 -6.75
C LEU A 318 -13.00 34.25 -5.23
N ARG A 319 -11.91 34.54 -4.50
CA ARG A 319 -11.92 34.51 -3.02
C ARG A 319 -12.88 35.55 -2.45
N ASP A 320 -12.86 36.78 -2.97
CA ASP A 320 -13.73 37.87 -2.51
C ASP A 320 -15.21 37.56 -2.81
N ALA A 321 -15.49 36.87 -3.92
CA ALA A 321 -16.79 36.31 -4.26
C ALA A 321 -17.17 35.05 -3.44
N ARG A 322 -16.30 34.59 -2.53
CA ARG A 322 -16.45 33.35 -1.73
C ARG A 322 -16.60 32.08 -2.57
N GLU A 323 -16.01 32.05 -3.75
CA GLU A 323 -15.99 30.88 -4.62
C GLU A 323 -14.83 29.94 -4.25
N ALA A 324 -15.16 28.66 -4.06
CA ALA A 324 -14.20 27.62 -3.70
C ALA A 324 -13.88 26.72 -4.91
N PRO A 325 -12.61 26.30 -5.06
CA PRO A 325 -12.23 25.37 -6.13
C PRO A 325 -12.81 23.97 -5.88
N VAL A 326 -13.22 23.28 -6.94
CA VAL A 326 -13.68 21.88 -6.90
C VAL A 326 -12.52 20.89 -6.85
N ARG A 327 -11.35 21.30 -7.36
CA ARG A 327 -10.11 20.51 -7.39
C ARG A 327 -8.92 21.45 -7.33
N GLY A 328 -7.91 21.13 -6.51
CA GLY A 328 -6.69 21.94 -6.42
C GLY A 328 -6.97 23.42 -6.15
N ARG A 329 -6.24 24.33 -6.82
CA ARG A 329 -6.37 25.79 -6.66
C ARG A 329 -6.97 26.50 -7.89
N GLU A 330 -7.11 25.80 -9.01
CA GLU A 330 -7.33 26.40 -10.33
C GLU A 330 -8.58 25.85 -11.03
N TYR A 331 -9.30 24.91 -10.41
CA TYR A 331 -10.49 24.29 -10.98
C TYR A 331 -11.72 24.78 -10.24
N PHE A 332 -12.65 25.40 -10.95
CA PHE A 332 -13.85 26.01 -10.38
C PHE A 332 -15.11 25.56 -11.13
N PRO A 333 -16.29 25.66 -10.51
CA PRO A 333 -17.54 25.38 -11.22
C PRO A 333 -17.76 26.37 -12.37
N ALA A 334 -18.31 25.92 -13.50
CA ALA A 334 -18.49 26.74 -14.70
C ALA A 334 -19.30 28.04 -14.49
N ARG A 335 -20.11 28.15 -13.42
CA ARG A 335 -20.82 29.38 -13.07
C ARG A 335 -19.91 30.60 -12.86
N VAL A 336 -18.64 30.39 -12.48
CA VAL A 336 -17.69 31.50 -12.25
C VAL A 336 -17.04 31.98 -13.54
N LEU A 337 -17.30 31.30 -14.66
CA LEU A 337 -16.69 31.62 -15.95
C LEU A 337 -16.90 33.08 -16.37
N PRO A 338 -18.09 33.70 -16.25
CA PRO A 338 -18.29 35.10 -16.60
C PRO A 338 -17.34 36.05 -15.85
N LEU A 339 -17.17 35.85 -14.53
CA LEU A 339 -16.24 36.65 -13.73
C LEU A 339 -14.80 36.50 -14.21
N ILE A 340 -14.38 35.27 -14.54
CA ILE A 340 -13.04 35.00 -15.06
C ILE A 340 -12.86 35.69 -16.41
N THR A 341 -13.80 35.50 -17.35
CA THR A 341 -13.70 36.07 -18.70
C THR A 341 -13.72 37.59 -18.69
N ASP A 342 -14.54 38.22 -17.84
CA ASP A 342 -14.60 39.68 -17.73
C ASP A 342 -13.27 40.28 -17.25
N LEU A 343 -12.62 39.63 -16.28
CA LEU A 343 -11.30 40.04 -15.80
C LEU A 343 -10.23 39.88 -16.88
N VAL A 344 -10.22 38.74 -17.59
CA VAL A 344 -9.27 38.50 -18.69
C VAL A 344 -9.47 39.53 -19.81
N ASP A 345 -10.72 39.74 -20.24
CA ASP A 345 -11.07 40.64 -21.33
C ASP A 345 -10.77 42.12 -20.94
N GLY A 346 -10.94 42.48 -19.66
CA GLY A 346 -10.56 43.80 -19.15
C GLY A 346 -9.05 44.10 -19.23
N TRP A 347 -8.21 43.10 -18.96
CA TRP A 347 -6.74 43.21 -19.01
C TRP A 347 -6.18 43.25 -20.44
N THR A 348 -6.81 42.51 -21.36
CA THR A 348 -6.40 42.52 -22.77
C THR A 348 -6.74 43.83 -23.46
N LYS A 349 -7.82 44.53 -23.07
CA LYS A 349 -8.17 45.85 -23.61
C LYS A 349 -7.24 46.99 -23.18
N THR A 350 -6.53 46.85 -22.06
CA THR A 350 -5.64 47.89 -21.50
C THR A 350 -4.16 47.71 -21.88
N THR A 351 -3.81 46.63 -22.59
CA THR A 351 -2.43 46.34 -23.01
C THR A 351 -2.33 46.52 -24.54
N PRO A 352 -1.37 47.28 -25.09
CA PRO A 352 -1.32 47.51 -26.54
C PRO A 352 -1.04 46.19 -27.29
N THR A 353 -1.97 45.79 -28.17
CA THR A 353 -1.85 44.67 -29.14
C THR A 353 -0.60 44.83 -30.04
N PRO A 354 0.01 43.73 -30.57
CA PRO A 354 -0.62 42.76 -31.49
C PRO A 354 -0.36 41.28 -31.08
N VAL A 355 -1.15 40.28 -31.49
CA VAL A 355 -1.12 39.58 -32.79
C VAL A 355 -2.49 38.97 -33.10
N SER A 356 -2.78 38.90 -34.41
CA SER A 356 -3.96 38.38 -35.13
C SER A 356 -4.99 37.54 -34.40
N LYS A 357 -6.27 37.86 -34.71
CA LYS A 357 -7.53 37.13 -34.47
C LYS A 357 -7.37 35.72 -33.88
N PRO A 358 -8.13 35.37 -32.81
CA PRO A 358 -8.16 34.00 -32.33
C PRO A 358 -8.57 33.08 -33.48
N VAL A 359 -7.64 32.22 -33.92
CA VAL A 359 -7.98 31.09 -34.76
C VAL A 359 -8.83 30.18 -33.88
N GLN A 360 -10.12 30.08 -34.19
CA GLN A 360 -10.91 28.92 -33.75
C GLN A 360 -10.23 27.69 -34.33
N LEU A 361 -9.33 27.08 -33.57
CA LEU A 361 -8.83 25.75 -33.84
C LEU A 361 -10.02 24.81 -33.61
N SER A 362 -10.77 24.58 -34.69
CA SER A 362 -11.55 23.36 -34.85
C SER A 362 -10.52 22.23 -34.81
N LEU A 363 -10.33 21.64 -33.63
CA LEU A 363 -9.65 20.37 -33.50
C LEU A 363 -10.55 19.32 -34.16
N ASN A 364 -10.36 19.14 -35.47
CA ASN A 364 -10.77 17.93 -36.15
C ASN A 364 -9.92 16.79 -35.60
N ILE A 365 -10.44 16.12 -34.59
CA ILE A 365 -9.95 14.81 -34.17
C ILE A 365 -10.49 13.82 -35.22
N ALA A 366 -9.64 13.49 -36.19
CA ALA A 366 -9.84 12.34 -37.06
C ALA A 366 -8.70 11.34 -36.82
N ALA A 367 -9.13 10.15 -36.36
CA ALA A 367 -8.46 8.84 -36.33
C ALA A 367 -7.09 8.71 -35.64
#